data_AF-A0A7X2TJF7-F1
#
_entry.id   AF-A0A7X2TJF7-F1
#
_cell.length_a   1.000
_cell.length_b   1.000
_cell.length_c   1.000
_cell.angle_alpha   90.00
_cell.angle_beta   90.00
_cell.angle_gamma   90.00
#
_symmetry.space_group_name_H-M   'P 1'
#
loop_
_entity.id
_entity.type
_entity.pdbx_description
1 polymer ?
#
loop_
_entity_poly.entity_id
_entity_poly.type
_entity_poly.pdbx_seq_one_letter_code
_entity_poly.pdbx_strand_id
1 'polypeptide(L)'
;MSIFGKKRKASGTIAKDRLKLLLISDRVSCSPQTMQMLKNDMIKAAGKYIPVDAGKVTICFHQSPPVLTADIPLKSRKDTGS
;
A
#
# COMPACT_ATOMS: atom_id res chain seq x y z
N MET A 1 37.24 -19.40 39.34
CA MET A 1 35.90 -18.79 39.53
C MET A 1 35.22 -18.66 38.17
N SER A 2 34.04 -19.26 38.01
CA SER A 2 33.05 -19.03 36.94
C SER A 2 32.85 -17.53 36.68
N ILE A 3 32.46 -17.03 35.50
CA ILE A 3 31.09 -17.05 34.94
C ILE A 3 31.14 -16.90 33.40
N PHE A 4 31.31 -17.99 32.65
CA PHE A 4 30.92 -18.02 31.23
C PHE A 4 29.43 -18.36 31.14
N GLY A 5 28.62 -17.32 31.30
CA GLY A 5 27.15 -17.37 31.20
C GLY A 5 26.69 -17.50 29.76
N LYS A 6 26.16 -18.68 29.42
CA LYS A 6 25.34 -18.98 28.24
C LYS A 6 24.45 -17.78 27.81
N LYS A 7 24.71 -17.15 26.66
CA LYS A 7 23.69 -16.39 25.94
C LYS A 7 23.44 -17.03 24.59
N ARG A 8 22.25 -17.62 24.51
CA ARG A 8 21.64 -18.28 23.36
C ARG A 8 21.81 -17.47 22.08
N LYS A 9 22.35 -18.13 21.06
CA LYS A 9 22.05 -17.89 19.65
C LYS A 9 20.53 -17.78 19.49
N ALA A 10 20.02 -16.69 18.89
CA ALA A 10 18.73 -16.55 18.16
C ALA A 10 17.94 -15.23 18.40
N SER A 11 18.26 -14.37 19.38
CA SER A 11 17.43 -13.17 19.65
C SER A 11 17.84 -11.89 18.92
N GLY A 12 19.10 -11.77 18.48
CA GLY A 12 19.62 -10.55 17.85
C GLY A 12 19.20 -10.36 16.38
N THR A 13 19.05 -11.45 15.63
CA THR A 13 18.65 -11.42 14.20
C THR A 13 17.17 -11.14 14.03
N ILE A 14 16.31 -11.79 14.82
CA ILE A 14 14.86 -11.57 14.80
C ILE A 14 14.50 -10.11 15.18
N ALA A 15 15.24 -9.53 16.14
CA ALA A 15 15.09 -8.13 16.52
C ALA A 15 15.49 -7.17 15.39
N LYS A 16 16.55 -7.48 14.61
CA LYS A 16 16.96 -6.69 13.44
C LYS A 16 15.94 -6.76 12.31
N ASP A 17 15.37 -7.93 12.02
CA ASP A 17 14.36 -8.07 10.95
C ASP A 17 13.06 -7.33 11.30
N ARG A 18 12.63 -7.35 12.57
CA ARG A 18 11.49 -6.55 13.03
C ARG A 18 11.73 -5.05 12.95
N LEU A 19 12.95 -4.60 13.28
CA LEU A 19 13.30 -3.18 13.18
C LEU A 19 13.32 -2.71 11.71
N LYS A 20 13.80 -3.54 10.79
CA LYS A 20 13.80 -3.25 9.35
C LYS A 20 12.39 -3.16 8.78
N LEU A 21 11.48 -4.02 9.23
CA LEU A 21 10.07 -3.98 8.85
C LEU A 21 9.39 -2.70 9.37
N LEU A 22 9.65 -2.31 10.62
CA LEU A 22 9.14 -1.07 11.23
C LEU A 22 9.60 0.21 10.49
N LEU A 23 10.85 0.24 10.01
CA LEU A 23 11.40 1.39 9.28
C LEU A 23 10.81 1.57 7.87
N ILE A 24 10.33 0.50 7.25
CA ILE A 24 9.66 0.57 5.94
C ILE A 24 8.24 1.13 6.11
N SER A 25 7.54 0.78 7.20
CA SER A 25 6.24 1.36 7.54
C SER A 25 6.27 2.86 7.85
N ASP A 26 7.43 3.43 8.21
CA ASP A 26 7.55 4.84 8.60
C ASP A 26 7.85 5.78 7.41
N ARG A 27 8.38 5.26 6.31
CA ARG A 27 8.74 6.05 5.11
C ARG A 27 7.57 6.31 4.16
N VAL A 28 6.48 5.53 4.29
CA VAL A 28 5.20 5.77 3.63
C VAL A 28 4.13 5.50 4.68
N SER A 29 3.63 6.56 5.30
CA SER A 29 2.58 6.55 6.31
C SER A 29 1.20 6.09 5.79
N CYS A 30 1.17 5.14 4.85
CA CYS A 30 -0.03 4.53 4.31
C CYS A 30 0.17 3.01 4.36
N SER A 31 -0.44 2.39 5.38
CA SER A 31 -0.48 0.93 5.46
C SER A 31 -1.11 0.37 4.16
N PRO A 32 -0.72 -0.84 3.70
CA PRO A 32 -1.34 -1.47 2.54
C PRO A 32 -2.88 -1.54 2.66
N GLN A 33 -3.38 -1.69 3.89
CA GLN A 33 -4.80 -1.66 4.21
C GLN A 33 -5.41 -0.28 3.94
N THR A 34 -4.76 0.80 4.38
CA THR A 34 -5.21 2.19 4.12
C THR A 34 -5.23 2.48 2.62
N MET A 35 -4.22 2.03 1.87
CA MET A 35 -4.18 2.19 0.40
C MET A 35 -5.34 1.46 -0.29
N GLN A 36 -5.70 0.27 0.18
CA GLN A 36 -6.85 -0.46 -0.34
C GLN A 36 -8.18 0.22 0.00
N MET A 37 -8.31 0.74 1.22
CA MET A 37 -9.50 1.51 1.62
C MET A 37 -9.65 2.76 0.74
N LEU A 38 -8.56 3.52 0.57
CA LEU A 38 -8.54 4.70 -0.29
C LEU A 38 -8.90 4.36 -1.75
N LYS A 39 -8.35 3.27 -2.29
CA LYS A 39 -8.71 2.77 -3.63
C LYS A 39 -10.22 2.52 -3.74
N ASN A 40 -10.78 1.79 -2.78
CA ASN A 40 -12.20 1.46 -2.79
C ASN A 40 -13.09 2.70 -2.68
N ASP A 41 -12.69 3.68 -1.86
CA ASP A 41 -13.45 4.91 -1.69
C ASP A 41 -13.39 5.80 -2.95
N MET A 42 -12.23 5.92 -3.60
CA MET A 42 -12.12 6.64 -4.87
C MET A 42 -12.95 5.99 -5.97
N ILE A 43 -12.95 4.65 -6.07
CA ILE A 43 -13.78 3.90 -7.02
C ILE A 43 -15.26 4.16 -6.76
N LYS A 44 -15.71 4.09 -5.51
CA LYS A 44 -17.10 4.35 -5.15
C LYS A 44 -17.49 5.80 -5.44
N ALA A 45 -16.62 6.76 -5.10
CA ALA A 45 -16.87 8.17 -5.33
C ALA A 45 -16.98 8.50 -6.83
N ALA A 46 -16.00 8.07 -7.64
CA ALA A 46 -16.04 8.25 -9.08
C ALA A 46 -17.22 7.49 -9.73
N GLY A 47 -17.47 6.26 -9.27
CA GLY A 47 -18.55 5.39 -9.73
C GLY A 47 -19.96 5.93 -9.53
N LYS A 48 -20.16 6.88 -8.61
CA LYS A 48 -21.45 7.58 -8.45
C LYS A 48 -21.77 8.50 -9.63
N TYR A 49 -20.75 9.04 -10.29
CA TYR A 49 -20.92 10.05 -11.33
C TYR A 49 -20.56 9.52 -12.71
N ILE A 50 -19.61 8.57 -12.80
CA ILE A 50 -19.05 8.08 -14.06
C ILE A 50 -18.83 6.56 -13.96
N PRO A 51 -19.19 5.78 -14.98
CA PRO A 51 -18.92 4.35 -14.98
C PRO A 51 -17.40 4.09 -15.03
N VAL A 52 -16.86 3.52 -13.95
CA VAL A 52 -15.42 3.24 -13.79
C VAL A 52 -15.12 1.75 -13.88
N ASP A 53 -13.95 1.42 -14.42
CA ASP A 53 -13.42 0.05 -14.48
C ASP A 53 -12.58 -0.26 -13.23
N ALA A 54 -13.27 -0.62 -12.14
CA ALA A 54 -12.68 -0.89 -10.83
C ALA A 54 -11.51 -1.91 -10.86
N GLY A 55 -11.52 -2.84 -11.83
CA GLY A 55 -10.49 -3.88 -11.97
C GLY A 55 -9.14 -3.35 -12.45
N LYS A 56 -9.12 -2.17 -13.09
CA LYS A 56 -7.92 -1.58 -13.68
C LYS A 56 -7.40 -0.33 -12.95
N VAL A 57 -8.06 0.04 -11.86
CA VAL A 57 -7.69 1.22 -11.07
C VAL A 57 -6.35 1.00 -10.40
N THR A 58 -5.42 1.95 -10.60
CA THR A 58 -4.05 1.88 -10.09
C THR A 58 -3.75 3.11 -9.25
N ILE A 59 -3.13 2.93 -8.08
CA ILE A 59 -2.73 4.02 -7.20
C ILE A 59 -1.24 3.90 -6.93
N CYS A 60 -0.52 5.00 -7.17
CA CYS A 60 0.92 5.10 -6.97
C CYS A 60 1.23 6.22 -5.98
N PHE A 61 2.11 5.93 -5.02
CA PHE A 61 2.62 6.90 -4.06
C PHE A 61 4.09 7.19 -4.35
N HIS A 62 4.39 8.43 -4.71
CA HIS A 62 5.74 8.94 -4.88
C HIS A 62 6.16 9.66 -3.60
N GLN A 63 7.39 9.45 -3.13
CA GLN A 63 7.90 10.01 -1.87
C GLN A 63 8.75 11.28 -2.06
N SER A 64 9.19 11.59 -3.27
CA SER A 64 10.04 12.74 -3.55
C SER A 64 9.81 13.28 -4.96
N PRO A 65 8.94 14.30 -5.13
CA PRO A 65 8.07 14.91 -4.12
C PRO A 65 6.96 13.95 -3.63
N PRO A 66 6.36 14.19 -2.44
CA PRO A 66 5.22 13.41 -1.96
C PRO A 66 4.00 13.65 -2.85
N VAL A 67 3.68 12.69 -3.72
CA VAL A 67 2.56 12.78 -4.68
C VAL A 67 1.82 11.46 -4.72
N LEU A 68 0.50 11.54 -4.57
CA LEU A 68 -0.40 10.42 -4.80
C LEU A 68 -1.03 10.56 -6.19
N THR A 69 -0.81 9.57 -7.04
CA THR A 69 -1.39 9.51 -8.38
C THR A 69 -2.39 8.35 -8.44
N ALA A 70 -3.60 8.60 -8.93
CA ALA A 70 -4.63 7.59 -9.12
C ALA A 70 -5.07 7.57 -10.58
N ASP A 71 -4.83 6.45 -11.26
CA ASP A 71 -5.36 6.19 -12.59
C ASP A 71 -6.70 5.45 -12.46
N ILE A 72 -7.77 6.12 -12.88
CA ILE A 72 -9.15 5.63 -12.76
C ILE A 72 -9.75 5.55 -14.17
N PRO A 73 -9.55 4.42 -14.87
CA PRO A 73 -10.06 4.25 -16.23
C PRO A 73 -11.59 4.21 -16.23
N LEU A 74 -12.16 4.96 -17.16
CA LEU A 74 -13.60 4.98 -17.39
C LEU A 74 -13.99 3.78 -18.26
N LYS A 75 -15.14 3.18 -17.96
CA LYS A 75 -15.75 2.23 -18.89
C LYS A 75 -16.25 3.03 -20.08
N SER A 76 -15.69 2.78 -21.26
CA SER A 76 -16.33 3.25 -22.49
C SER A 76 -17.73 2.66 -22.53
N ARG A 77 -18.73 3.53 -22.74
CA ARG A 77 -20.03 3.08 -23.21
C ARG A 77 -19.72 2.36 -24.52
N LYS A 78 -19.96 1.05 -24.61
CA LYS A 78 -20.12 0.46 -25.93
C LYS A 78 -21.35 1.17 -26.47
N ASP A 79 -21.13 2.17 -27.33
CA ASP A 79 -22.15 2.62 -28.25
C ASP A 79 -22.46 1.41 -29.12
N THR A 80 -23.38 0.56 -28.66
CA THR A 80 -24.15 -0.33 -29.53
C THR A 80 -25.02 0.59 -30.39
N GLY A 81 -24.37 1.29 -31.31
CA GLY A 81 -24.96 2.08 -32.37
C GLY A 81 -24.69 1.35 -33.67
N SER A 82 -25.72 0.61 -34.08
CA SER A 82 -26.17 0.29 -35.45
C SER A 82 -25.16 -0.07 -36.52
#